data_AF-A0A938LZX3-F1
#
_entry.id   AF-A0A938LZX3-F1
#
_cell.length_a   1.000
_cell.length_b   1.000
_cell.length_c   1.000
_cell.angle_alpha   90.00
_cell.angle_beta   90.00
_cell.angle_gamma   90.00
#
_symmetry.space_group_name_H-M   'P 1'
#
loop_
_entity.id
_entity.type
_entity.pdbx_description
1 polymer ?
#
loop_
_entity_poly.entity_id
_entity_poly.type
_entity_poly.pdbx_seq_one_letter_code
_entity_poly.pdbx_strand_id
1 'polypeptide(L)'
;MLQDIPLSAAAIQEWLDTAPMMTVDDVRARPSTLATRLARYWLPDETILYIGKAVSLSDRVGGFYSSRIGHARPHRGGMWLKTLSNLDHLTVHYAVVDRDPGPVESRALGAFMARVSAGSRRRYPEQERDLPLPFANLEWHSEGKRCRRQHGIARPTAD
;
A
#
# COMPACT_ATOMS: atom_id res chain seq x y z
N MET A 1 -4.05 18.18 6.35
CA MET A 1 -4.01 17.27 5.18
C MET A 1 -2.67 17.46 4.49
N LEU A 2 -1.96 16.37 4.20
CA LEU A 2 -0.71 16.40 3.44
C LEU A 2 -1.07 16.48 1.95
N GLN A 3 -0.89 17.66 1.35
CA GLN A 3 -1.19 17.86 -0.07
C GLN A 3 -0.26 17.02 -0.95
N ASP A 4 1.00 16.86 -0.52
CA ASP A 4 2.00 16.03 -1.17
C ASP A 4 2.28 14.75 -0.37
N ILE A 5 2.55 13.67 -1.09
CA ILE A 5 2.96 12.41 -0.48
C ILE A 5 4.35 12.58 0.17
N PRO A 6 4.53 12.20 1.44
CA PRO A 6 5.82 12.36 2.13
C PRO A 6 6.79 11.22 1.76
N LEU A 7 7.09 11.01 0.48
CA LEU A 7 8.01 9.95 0.03
C LEU A 7 9.45 10.24 0.50
N SER A 8 10.11 9.21 1.01
CA SER A 8 11.54 9.20 1.35
C SER A 8 12.37 8.79 0.14
N ALA A 9 13.17 9.71 -0.39
CA ALA A 9 14.10 9.41 -1.48
C ALA A 9 15.10 8.30 -1.10
N ALA A 10 15.56 8.29 0.16
CA ALA A 10 16.47 7.27 0.67
C ALA A 10 15.81 5.88 0.69
N ALA A 11 14.57 5.76 1.18
CA ALA A 11 13.86 4.48 1.19
C ALA A 11 13.56 3.97 -0.23
N ILE A 12 13.24 4.87 -1.16
CA ILE A 12 13.05 4.52 -2.58
C ILE A 12 14.35 3.97 -3.18
N GLN A 13 15.48 4.62 -2.89
CA GLN A 13 16.79 4.14 -3.34
C GLN A 13 17.13 2.77 -2.72
N GLU A 14 16.97 2.61 -1.41
CA GLU A 14 17.18 1.34 -0.70
C GLU A 14 16.35 0.20 -1.29
N TRP A 15 15.10 0.48 -1.66
CA TRP A 15 14.23 -0.53 -2.27
C TRP A 15 14.76 -0.97 -3.64
N LEU A 16 15.26 -0.05 -4.46
CA LEU A 16 15.83 -0.36 -5.76
C LEU A 16 17.17 -1.09 -5.65
N ASP A 17 17.98 -0.74 -4.64
CA ASP A 17 19.25 -1.41 -4.36
C ASP A 17 18.99 -2.86 -3.89
N THR A 18 17.97 -3.06 -3.06
CA THR A 18 17.58 -4.38 -2.55
C THR A 18 16.93 -5.24 -3.62
N ALA A 19 16.04 -4.66 -4.45
CA ALA A 19 15.35 -5.35 -5.53
C ALA A 19 15.86 -4.85 -6.90
N PRO A 20 17.12 -5.15 -7.28
CA PRO A 20 17.74 -4.66 -8.49
C PRO A 20 17.25 -5.42 -9.72
N MET A 21 16.02 -5.94 -9.75
CA MET A 21 15.34 -6.42 -10.95
C MET A 21 13.95 -5.80 -11.08
N MET A 22 13.61 -4.85 -10.20
CA MET A 22 12.32 -4.16 -10.19
C MET A 22 12.10 -3.39 -11.49
N THR A 23 10.90 -3.51 -12.03
CA THR A 23 10.43 -2.73 -13.18
C THR A 23 9.18 -1.93 -12.82
N VAL A 24 8.98 -0.82 -13.53
CA VAL A 24 7.75 -0.04 -13.57
C VAL A 24 7.30 -0.01 -15.03
N ASP A 25 6.13 -0.59 -15.31
CA ASP A 25 5.61 -0.78 -16.68
C ASP A 25 6.62 -1.48 -17.60
N ASP A 26 7.19 -2.57 -17.12
CA ASP A 26 8.21 -3.38 -17.82
C ASP A 26 9.55 -2.67 -18.12
N VAL A 27 9.68 -1.40 -17.76
CA VAL A 27 10.94 -0.64 -17.83
C VAL A 27 11.67 -0.73 -16.50
N ARG A 28 13.01 -0.85 -16.55
CA ARG A 28 13.85 -0.84 -15.34
C ARG A 28 13.52 0.37 -14.46
N ALA A 29 13.13 0.10 -13.22
CA ALA A 29 12.78 1.14 -12.26
C ALA A 29 13.99 2.03 -11.94
N ARG A 30 13.73 3.33 -11.83
CA ARG A 30 14.65 4.38 -11.37
C ARG A 30 13.99 5.11 -10.21
N PRO A 31 14.74 5.83 -9.35
CA PRO A 31 14.16 6.53 -8.21
C PRO A 31 12.99 7.44 -8.59
N SER A 32 13.16 8.23 -9.66
CA SER A 32 12.11 9.14 -10.15
C SER A 32 10.89 8.42 -10.71
N THR A 33 11.07 7.31 -11.45
CA THR A 33 9.95 6.57 -12.04
C THR A 33 9.14 5.83 -10.98
N LEU A 34 9.81 5.25 -9.97
CA LEU A 34 9.15 4.62 -8.84
C LEU A 34 8.43 5.65 -7.95
N ALA A 35 9.08 6.77 -7.61
CA ALA A 35 8.46 7.85 -6.84
C ALA A 35 7.20 8.39 -7.52
N THR A 36 7.30 8.69 -8.83
CA THR A 36 6.17 9.15 -9.65
C THR A 36 5.05 8.11 -9.64
N ARG A 37 5.39 6.82 -9.77
CA ARG A 37 4.40 5.75 -9.77
C ARG A 37 3.67 5.63 -8.43
N LEU A 38 4.38 5.71 -7.31
CA LEU A 38 3.78 5.69 -5.98
C LEU A 38 2.88 6.91 -5.74
N ALA A 39 3.35 8.11 -6.11
CA ALA A 39 2.62 9.36 -5.91
C ALA A 39 1.25 9.39 -6.63
N ARG A 40 1.10 8.69 -7.77
CA ARG A 40 -0.18 8.56 -8.48
C ARG A 40 -1.29 7.93 -7.63
N TYR A 41 -0.92 7.18 -6.60
CA TYR A 41 -1.86 6.46 -5.74
C TYR A 41 -2.06 7.15 -4.38
N TRP A 42 -1.52 8.36 -4.21
CA TRP A 42 -1.75 9.16 -3.02
C TRP A 42 -3.13 9.83 -3.04
N LEU A 43 -3.84 9.74 -1.92
CA LEU A 43 -5.14 10.35 -1.72
C LEU A 43 -5.02 11.39 -0.59
N PRO A 44 -4.79 12.68 -0.90
CA PRO A 44 -4.40 13.68 0.09
C PRO A 44 -5.52 14.11 1.04
N ASP A 45 -6.76 13.78 0.73
CA ASP A 45 -7.94 13.98 1.59
C ASP A 45 -8.31 12.71 2.40
N GLU A 46 -7.53 11.63 2.28
CA GLU A 46 -7.71 10.40 3.07
C GLU A 46 -6.60 10.25 4.10
N THR A 47 -6.95 9.70 5.27
CA THR A 47 -6.00 9.48 6.38
C THR A 47 -5.63 8.01 6.56
N ILE A 48 -6.44 7.09 6.03
CA ILE A 48 -6.20 5.65 6.12
C ILE A 48 -5.29 5.22 4.97
N LEU A 49 -4.06 4.82 5.31
CA LEU A 49 -3.04 4.42 4.32
C LEU A 49 -3.00 2.92 4.05
N TYR A 50 -3.46 2.11 5.00
CA TYR A 50 -3.49 0.66 4.90
C TYR A 50 -4.59 0.08 5.79
N ILE A 51 -5.33 -0.89 5.26
CA ILE A 51 -6.29 -1.71 6.01
C ILE A 51 -5.84 -3.16 5.87
N GLY A 52 -5.74 -3.86 6.99
CA GLY A 52 -5.34 -5.26 7.00
C GLY A 52 -5.97 -6.03 8.14
N LYS A 53 -5.92 -7.36 8.04
CA LYS A 53 -6.25 -8.29 9.13
C LYS A 53 -5.03 -8.91 9.79
N ALA A 54 -5.24 -9.42 11.01
CA ALA A 54 -4.26 -10.16 11.78
C ALA A 54 -4.96 -11.25 12.61
N VAL A 55 -4.26 -12.36 12.85
CA VAL A 55 -4.62 -13.35 13.90
C VAL A 55 -4.00 -12.92 15.23
N SER A 56 -2.72 -12.55 15.19
CA SER A 56 -1.98 -11.94 16.30
C SER A 56 -1.60 -10.51 15.94
N LEU A 57 -2.12 -9.54 16.69
CA LEU A 57 -1.83 -8.12 16.45
C LEU A 57 -0.34 -7.83 16.70
N SER A 58 0.23 -8.37 17.79
CA SER A 58 1.64 -8.17 18.13
C SER A 58 2.56 -8.69 17.03
N ASP A 59 2.29 -9.89 16.49
CA ASP A 59 3.12 -10.46 15.43
C ASP A 59 2.97 -9.67 14.14
N ARG A 60 1.74 -9.23 13.83
CA ARG A 60 1.49 -8.41 12.64
C ARG A 60 2.22 -7.07 12.71
N VAL A 61 2.16 -6.39 13.86
CA VAL A 61 2.84 -5.10 14.08
C VAL A 61 4.34 -5.30 14.11
N GLY A 62 4.85 -6.29 14.86
CA GLY A 62 6.27 -6.64 14.89
C GLY A 62 6.80 -6.99 13.50
N GLY A 63 5.98 -7.64 12.68
CA GLY A 63 6.20 -7.89 11.27
C GLY A 63 6.40 -6.63 10.42
N PHE A 64 5.59 -5.59 10.64
CA PHE A 64 5.78 -4.29 9.98
C PHE A 64 7.11 -3.63 10.35
N TYR A 65 7.55 -3.72 11.61
CA TYR A 65 8.82 -3.14 12.04
C TYR A 65 10.03 -3.93 11.54
N SER A 66 9.96 -5.27 11.56
CA SER A 66 11.08 -6.15 11.20
C SER A 66 11.23 -6.39 9.69
N SER A 67 10.17 -6.24 8.89
CA SER A 67 10.26 -6.28 7.42
C SER A 67 11.22 -5.22 6.90
N ARG A 68 12.23 -5.64 6.15
CA ARG A 68 13.10 -4.74 5.40
C ARG A 68 12.45 -4.41 4.06
N ILE A 69 12.64 -3.19 3.59
CA ILE A 69 12.10 -2.78 2.29
C ILE A 69 12.74 -3.65 1.19
N GLY A 70 11.96 -4.08 0.20
CA GLY A 70 12.48 -4.97 -0.86
C GLY A 70 12.67 -6.45 -0.47
N HIS A 71 12.24 -6.88 0.72
CA HIS A 71 12.21 -8.31 1.08
C HIS A 71 10.78 -8.84 1.18
N ALA A 72 10.55 -10.07 0.74
CA ALA A 72 9.24 -10.71 0.83
C ALA A 72 8.84 -11.07 2.27
N ARG A 73 9.83 -11.28 3.13
CA ARG A 73 9.65 -11.75 4.49
C ARG A 73 10.09 -10.71 5.52
N PRO A 74 9.54 -10.74 6.76
CA PRO A 74 8.45 -11.61 7.23
C PRO A 74 7.07 -11.25 6.64
N HIS A 75 6.87 -10.04 6.13
CA HIS A 75 5.61 -9.64 5.49
C HIS A 75 5.80 -8.74 4.27
N ARG A 76 5.17 -9.12 3.15
CA ARG A 76 5.04 -8.30 1.92
C ARG A 76 3.99 -7.18 2.01
N GLY A 77 2.94 -7.40 2.80
CA GLY A 77 1.78 -6.51 2.83
C GLY A 77 2.15 -5.12 3.36
N GLY A 78 1.63 -4.07 2.73
CA GLY A 78 1.86 -2.69 3.15
C GLY A 78 3.28 -2.16 2.87
N MET A 79 4.07 -2.82 2.03
CA MET A 79 5.45 -2.41 1.67
C MET A 79 5.56 -0.93 1.28
N TRP A 80 4.55 -0.38 0.61
CA TRP A 80 4.56 1.03 0.18
C TRP A 80 4.61 2.00 1.37
N LEU A 81 4.12 1.62 2.57
CA LEU A 81 4.26 2.45 3.77
C LEU A 81 5.73 2.72 4.11
N LYS A 82 6.63 1.76 3.84
CA LYS A 82 8.07 1.91 4.12
C LYS A 82 8.76 2.92 3.22
N THR A 83 8.08 3.38 2.18
CA THR A 83 8.58 4.46 1.31
C THR A 83 8.29 5.85 1.88
N LEU A 84 7.56 5.95 2.99
CA LEU A 84 7.19 7.23 3.60
C LEU A 84 8.29 7.70 4.57
N SER A 85 8.60 8.99 4.52
CA SER A 85 9.59 9.67 5.38
C SER A 85 9.09 9.92 6.80
N ASN A 86 7.79 9.83 7.03
CA ASN A 86 7.11 10.07 8.31
C ASN A 86 6.46 8.81 8.87
N LEU A 87 7.08 7.64 8.63
CA LEU A 87 6.54 6.35 9.04
C LEU A 87 6.32 6.26 10.57
N ASP A 88 7.18 6.93 11.34
CA ASP A 88 7.13 7.07 12.80
C ASP A 88 6.00 7.97 13.32
N HIS A 89 5.36 8.74 12.43
CA HIS A 89 4.19 9.56 12.77
C HIS A 89 2.86 8.86 12.48
N LEU A 90 2.88 7.63 11.93
CA LEU A 90 1.67 6.88 11.64
C LEU A 90 1.13 6.19 12.89
N THR A 91 -0.20 6.15 13.01
CA THR A 91 -0.89 5.46 14.12
C THR A 91 -1.58 4.20 13.62
N VAL A 92 -1.45 3.11 14.37
CA VAL A 92 -2.18 1.87 14.12
C VAL A 92 -3.46 1.88 14.96
N HIS A 93 -4.60 1.84 14.29
CA HIS A 93 -5.90 1.58 14.92
C HIS A 93 -6.30 0.13 14.67
N TYR A 94 -6.84 -0.52 15.70
CA TYR A 94 -7.32 -1.90 15.58
C TYR A 94 -8.64 -2.10 16.30
N ALA A 95 -9.37 -3.11 15.87
CA ALA A 95 -10.57 -3.61 16.54
C ALA A 95 -10.46 -5.14 16.58
N VAL A 96 -10.80 -5.72 17.74
CA VAL A 96 -10.89 -7.17 17.90
C VAL A 96 -12.24 -7.63 17.40
N VAL A 97 -12.26 -8.76 16.69
CA VAL A 97 -13.49 -9.42 16.23
C VAL A 97 -13.49 -10.88 16.67
N ASP A 98 -14.67 -11.39 16.99
CA ASP A 98 -14.95 -12.75 17.45
C ASP A 98 -15.25 -13.74 16.31
N ARG A 99 -15.02 -13.31 15.07
CA ARG A 99 -15.33 -14.01 13.82
C ARG A 99 -14.14 -13.94 12.87
N ASP A 100 -14.22 -14.65 11.75
CA ASP A 100 -13.20 -14.54 10.69
C ASP A 100 -12.96 -13.05 10.31
N PRO A 101 -11.73 -12.53 10.46
CA PRO A 101 -11.43 -11.15 10.15
C PRO A 101 -11.38 -10.89 8.63
N GLY A 102 -11.33 -11.92 7.77
CA GLY A 102 -11.31 -11.76 6.30
C GLY A 102 -12.51 -10.97 5.76
N PRO A 103 -13.76 -11.42 6.00
CA PRO A 103 -14.95 -10.68 5.60
C PRO A 103 -15.06 -9.28 6.25
N VAL A 104 -14.48 -9.07 7.43
CA VAL A 104 -14.47 -7.77 8.10
C VAL A 104 -13.51 -6.80 7.42
N GLU A 105 -12.28 -7.24 7.11
CA GLU A 105 -11.29 -6.47 6.35
C GLU A 105 -11.83 -6.07 4.97
N SER A 106 -12.44 -7.03 4.25
CA SER A 106 -13.05 -6.77 2.95
C SER A 106 -14.12 -5.68 3.02
N ARG A 107 -15.00 -5.73 4.02
CA ARG A 107 -16.03 -4.71 4.24
C ARG A 107 -15.45 -3.36 4.61
N ALA A 108 -14.39 -3.32 5.40
CA ALA A 108 -13.69 -2.08 5.76
C ALA A 108 -13.06 -1.43 4.53
N LEU A 109 -12.42 -2.21 3.65
CA LEU A 109 -11.91 -1.74 2.36
C LEU A 109 -13.05 -1.22 1.47
N GLY A 110 -14.16 -1.95 1.36
CA GLY A 110 -15.35 -1.50 0.63
C GLY A 110 -15.91 -0.17 1.16
N ALA A 111 -16.00 -0.03 2.48
CA ALA A 111 -16.47 1.18 3.15
C ALA A 111 -15.53 2.38 2.96
N PHE A 112 -14.21 2.15 2.88
CA PHE A 112 -13.22 3.15 2.52
C PHE A 112 -13.44 3.61 1.07
N MET A 113 -13.42 2.67 0.11
CA MET A 113 -13.55 2.99 -1.32
C MET A 113 -14.85 3.74 -1.64
N ALA A 114 -15.96 3.35 -1.00
CA ALA A 114 -17.24 4.03 -1.14
C ALA A 114 -17.21 5.50 -0.70
N ARG A 115 -16.32 5.86 0.23
CA ARG A 115 -16.18 7.22 0.79
C ARG A 115 -15.09 8.06 0.12
N VAL A 116 -14.18 7.46 -0.64
CA VAL A 116 -13.16 8.22 -1.37
C VAL A 116 -13.82 9.29 -2.22
N SER A 117 -13.41 10.54 -2.00
CA SER A 117 -14.02 11.69 -2.66
C SER A 117 -13.90 11.63 -4.18
N ALA A 118 -14.82 12.28 -4.89
CA ALA A 118 -14.70 12.41 -6.34
C ALA A 118 -13.39 13.10 -6.78
N GLY A 119 -12.86 14.02 -5.96
CA GLY A 119 -11.59 14.70 -6.21
C GLY A 119 -10.41 13.73 -6.18
N SER A 120 -10.35 12.85 -5.18
CA SER A 120 -9.30 11.85 -5.05
C SER A 120 -9.45 10.68 -6.02
N ARG A 121 -10.68 10.27 -6.33
CA ARG A 121 -10.91 9.28 -7.41
C ARG A 121 -10.37 9.76 -8.75
N ARG A 122 -10.48 11.05 -9.09
CA ARG A 122 -9.93 11.60 -10.33
C ARG A 122 -8.40 11.52 -10.43
N ARG A 123 -7.69 11.36 -9.32
CA ARG A 123 -6.23 11.16 -9.32
C ARG A 123 -5.81 9.77 -9.76
N TYR A 124 -6.69 8.78 -9.63
CA TYR A 124 -6.44 7.46 -10.18
C TYR A 124 -6.44 7.50 -11.72
N PRO A 125 -5.56 6.70 -12.37
CA PRO A 125 -5.73 6.37 -13.77
C PRO A 125 -7.16 5.90 -14.04
N GLU A 126 -7.71 6.26 -15.19
CA GLU A 126 -9.13 6.03 -15.51
C GLU A 126 -9.55 4.57 -15.31
N GLN A 127 -8.72 3.64 -15.79
CA GLN A 127 -8.92 2.19 -15.67
C GLN A 127 -8.82 1.65 -14.23
N GLU A 128 -8.38 2.46 -13.26
CA GLU A 128 -8.23 2.10 -11.85
C GLU A 128 -9.19 2.87 -10.93
N ARG A 129 -10.03 3.76 -11.46
CA ARG A 129 -10.96 4.60 -10.66
C ARG A 129 -11.99 3.82 -9.87
N ASP A 130 -12.32 2.61 -10.32
CA ASP A 130 -13.27 1.70 -9.66
C ASP A 130 -12.65 0.92 -8.50
N LEU A 131 -11.34 1.04 -8.29
CA LEU A 131 -10.61 0.38 -7.21
C LEU A 131 -9.73 1.38 -6.41
N PRO A 132 -10.31 2.41 -5.77
CA PRO A 132 -9.56 3.45 -5.08
C PRO A 132 -9.10 2.98 -3.69
N LEU A 133 -8.21 1.99 -3.65
CA LEU A 133 -7.72 1.38 -2.41
C LEU A 133 -6.89 2.36 -1.57
N PRO A 134 -6.77 2.14 -0.24
CA PRO A 134 -5.79 2.84 0.58
C PRO A 134 -4.39 2.73 -0.04
N PHE A 135 -3.56 3.75 0.15
CA PHE A 135 -2.27 3.90 -0.52
C PHE A 135 -1.46 2.60 -0.61
N ALA A 136 -1.28 1.88 0.49
CA ALA A 136 -0.46 0.67 0.56
C ALA A 136 -1.24 -0.66 0.40
N ASN A 137 -2.54 -0.61 0.13
CA ASN A 137 -3.32 -1.78 -0.28
C ASN A 137 -3.21 -1.97 -1.80
N LEU A 138 -2.87 -3.20 -2.21
CA LEU A 138 -2.71 -3.57 -3.62
C LEU A 138 -3.84 -4.48 -4.13
N GLU A 139 -4.61 -5.07 -3.22
CA GLU A 139 -5.63 -6.04 -3.54
C GLU A 139 -6.85 -5.83 -2.64
N TRP A 140 -8.02 -6.20 -3.16
CA TRP A 140 -9.26 -6.34 -2.43
C TRP A 140 -9.95 -7.63 -2.84
N HIS A 141 -10.42 -8.37 -1.84
CA HIS A 141 -11.08 -9.66 -2.02
C HIS A 141 -12.52 -9.50 -1.56
N SER A 142 -13.49 -9.61 -2.47
CA SER A 142 -14.92 -9.47 -2.17
C SER A 142 -15.70 -10.55 -2.88
N GLU A 143 -16.61 -11.23 -2.17
CA GLU A 143 -17.51 -12.25 -2.74
C GLU A 143 -16.79 -13.34 -3.56
N GLY A 144 -15.60 -13.76 -3.10
CA GLY A 144 -14.78 -14.75 -3.80
C GLY A 144 -14.02 -14.21 -5.03
N LYS A 145 -14.19 -12.93 -5.38
CA LYS A 145 -13.46 -12.25 -6.45
C LYS A 145 -12.26 -11.48 -5.89
N ARG A 146 -11.09 -11.68 -6.50
CA ARG A 146 -9.88 -10.89 -6.22
C ARG A 146 -9.74 -9.78 -7.25
N CYS A 147 -9.75 -8.53 -6.78
CA CYS A 147 -9.45 -7.34 -7.57
C CYS A 147 -8.06 -6.82 -7.18
N ARG A 148 -7.21 -6.53 -8.17
CA ARG A 148 -5.82 -6.08 -7.95
C ARG A 148 -5.58 -4.74 -8.63
N ARG A 149 -4.89 -3.84 -7.92
CA ARG A 149 -4.40 -2.55 -8.42
C ARG A 149 -3.43 -2.77 -9.57
N GLN A 150 -3.63 -2.08 -10.69
CA GLN A 150 -2.81 -2.22 -11.90
C GLN A 150 -1.59 -1.29 -11.83
N HIS A 151 -0.78 -1.47 -10.77
CA HIS A 151 0.28 -0.53 -10.42
C HIS A 151 1.54 -0.60 -11.29
N GLY A 152 1.67 -1.59 -12.17
CA GLY A 152 2.81 -1.72 -13.10
C GLY A 152 4.16 -2.03 -12.46
N ILE A 153 4.26 -2.12 -11.12
CA ILE A 153 5.50 -2.49 -10.43
C ILE A 153 5.62 -4.02 -10.43
N ALA A 154 6.69 -4.54 -11.02
CA ALA A 154 6.99 -5.98 -11.01
C ALA A 154 8.36 -6.25 -10.38
N ARG A 155 8.54 -7.47 -9.88
CA ARG A 155 9.73 -7.92 -9.14
C ARG A 155 10.14 -6.97 -7.99
N PRO A 156 9.22 -6.64 -7.06
CA PRO A 156 9.48 -5.66 -6.02
C PRO A 156 10.33 -6.20 -4.85
N THR A 157 10.90 -7.40 -4.97
CA THR A 157 11.68 -8.04 -3.92
C THR A 157 12.92 -8.72 -4.47
N ALA A 158 13.92 -8.90 -3.61
CA ALA A 158 15.15 -9.64 -3.89
C ALA A 158 14.93 -11.17 -3.95
N ASP A 159 13.97 -11.66 -3.17
CA ASP A 159 13.63 -13.07 -2.96
C ASP A 159 12.28 -13.48 -3.59
#